data_AF-A0A194QD84-F1
#
_entry.id   AF-A0A194QD84-F1
#
_cell.length_a   1.000
_cell.length_b   1.000
_cell.length_c   1.000
_cell.angle_alpha   90.00
_cell.angle_beta   90.00
_cell.angle_gamma   90.00
#
_symmetry.space_group_name_H-M   'P 1'
#
loop_
_entity.id
_entity.type
_entity.pdbx_description
1 polymer ?
#
loop_
_entity_poly.entity_id
_entity_poly.type
_entity_poly.pdbx_seq_one_letter_code
_entity_poly.pdbx_strand_id
1 'polypeptide(L)'
;MRHILAILVVCLLFANSSQFLQKLFCSGSHEKWIPCKSDCIQDTCKYVGRPVSCLEVIPCSPGCICEIGFARKNESAPCKPVLECLFYDKELDRVLTGAAAHGIQPTTQLGLRVN
;
A
#
# COMPACT_ATOMS: atom_id res chain seq x y z
N MET A 1 35.38 7.57 -26.89
CA MET A 1 34.50 8.63 -26.32
C MET A 1 33.14 8.74 -27.03
N ARG A 2 33.06 8.74 -28.36
CA ARG A 2 31.79 8.81 -29.12
C ARG A 2 30.80 7.64 -28.84
N HIS A 3 31.31 6.42 -28.65
CA HIS A 3 30.48 5.27 -28.26
C HIS A 3 29.93 5.37 -26.83
N ILE A 4 30.70 5.93 -25.90
CA ILE A 4 30.27 6.13 -24.50
C ILE A 4 29.13 7.15 -24.47
N LEU A 5 29.26 8.25 -25.23
CA LEU A 5 28.20 9.26 -25.35
C LEU A 5 26.90 8.65 -25.92
N ALA A 6 27.01 7.81 -26.95
CA ALA A 6 25.86 7.12 -27.54
C ALA A 6 25.19 6.16 -26.55
N ILE A 7 25.96 5.38 -25.78
CA ILE A 7 25.43 4.49 -24.74
C ILE A 7 24.69 5.29 -23.66
N LEU A 8 25.26 6.40 -23.18
CA LEU A 8 24.62 7.25 -22.17
C LEU A 8 23.29 7.84 -22.67
N VAL A 9 23.25 8.32 -23.91
CA VAL A 9 22.02 8.84 -24.53
C VAL A 9 20.94 7.75 -24.62
N VAL A 10 21.32 6.54 -25.04
CA VAL A 10 20.41 5.39 -25.11
C VAL A 10 19.88 5.03 -23.73
N CYS A 11 20.73 4.94 -22.70
CA CYS A 11 20.32 4.67 -21.32
C CYS A 11 19.34 5.72 -20.77
N LEU A 12 19.55 7.00 -21.06
CA LEU A 12 18.64 8.08 -20.63
C LEU A 12 17.27 7.99 -21.32
N LEU A 13 17.22 7.61 -22.60
CA LEU A 13 15.95 7.41 -23.31
C LEU A 13 15.16 6.22 -22.73
N PHE A 14 15.85 5.11 -22.42
CA PHE A 14 15.24 3.93 -21.79
C PHE A 14 14.76 4.20 -20.34
N ALA A 15 15.53 4.94 -19.54
CA ALA A 15 15.14 5.29 -18.18
C ALA A 15 13.89 6.19 -18.15
N ASN A 16 13.83 7.21 -19.01
CA ASN A 16 12.68 8.12 -19.11
C ASN A 16 11.38 7.42 -19.53
N SER A 17 11.48 6.46 -20.46
CA SER A 17 10.31 5.72 -20.95
C SER A 17 9.74 4.76 -19.90
N SER A 18 10.59 4.16 -19.07
CA SER A 18 10.16 3.27 -17.98
C SER A 18 9.40 3.98 -16.86
N GLN A 19 9.81 5.19 -16.49
CA GLN A 19 9.14 6.00 -15.46
C GLN A 19 7.80 6.57 -15.96
N PHE A 20 7.72 6.90 -17.25
CA PHE A 20 6.51 7.41 -17.88
C PHE A 20 5.38 6.36 -17.88
N LEU A 21 5.72 5.09 -18.14
CA LEU A 21 4.73 4.01 -18.20
C LEU A 21 4.14 3.68 -16.82
N GLN A 22 4.93 3.78 -15.75
CA GLN A 22 4.44 3.57 -14.39
C GLN A 22 3.43 4.65 -13.99
N LYS A 23 3.72 5.92 -14.31
CA LYS A 23 2.84 7.05 -14.02
C LYS A 23 1.50 6.98 -14.77
N LEU A 24 1.46 6.27 -15.90
CA LEU A 24 0.24 6.06 -16.68
C LEU A 24 -0.78 5.18 -15.95
N PHE A 25 -0.32 4.18 -15.19
CA PHE A 25 -1.19 3.24 -14.47
C PHE A 25 -1.37 3.61 -13.00
N CYS A 26 -0.30 4.09 -12.34
CA CYS A 26 -0.31 4.51 -10.95
C CYS A 26 0.14 5.96 -10.86
N SER A 27 -0.76 6.84 -10.44
CA SER A 27 -0.46 8.28 -10.31
C SER A 27 0.15 8.65 -8.95
N GLY A 28 0.10 7.73 -7.97
CA GLY A 28 0.61 7.96 -6.63
C GLY A 28 2.14 7.94 -6.58
N SER A 29 2.70 8.78 -5.70
CA SER A 29 4.11 8.71 -5.34
C SER A 29 4.38 7.39 -4.60
N HIS A 30 5.50 6.74 -4.94
CA HIS A 30 5.90 5.44 -4.40
C HIS A 30 4.91 4.31 -4.68
N GLU A 31 4.15 4.42 -5.77
CA GLU A 31 3.34 3.34 -6.30
C GLU A 31 4.03 2.67 -7.49
N LYS A 32 3.95 1.35 -7.53
CA LYS A 32 4.43 0.53 -8.63
C LYS A 32 3.28 -0.28 -9.21
N TRP A 33 3.16 -0.21 -10.53
CA TRP A 33 2.25 -1.07 -11.26
C TRP A 33 2.74 -2.51 -11.28
N ILE A 34 1.87 -3.46 -10.93
CA ILE A 34 2.15 -4.89 -11.10
C ILE A 34 1.00 -5.58 -11.84
N PRO A 35 1.30 -6.54 -12.73
CA PRO A 35 0.29 -7.25 -13.50
C PRO A 35 -0.55 -8.22 -12.65
N CYS A 36 -0.12 -8.51 -11.42
CA CYS A 36 -0.70 -9.51 -10.55
C CYS A 36 -0.64 -9.05 -9.09
N LYS A 37 -1.57 -8.15 -8.72
CA LYS A 37 -1.89 -7.79 -7.33
C LYS A 37 -2.93 -8.79 -6.81
N SER A 38 -2.55 -9.58 -5.83
CA SER A 38 -3.47 -10.44 -5.07
C SER A 38 -3.67 -9.89 -3.67
N ASP A 39 -4.67 -10.39 -2.97
CA ASP A 39 -4.94 -10.07 -1.55
C ASP A 39 -3.82 -10.55 -0.62
N CYS A 40 -2.80 -11.23 -1.14
CA CYS A 40 -1.59 -11.54 -0.39
C CYS A 40 -0.66 -10.35 -0.25
N ILE A 41 -0.70 -9.44 -1.22
CA ILE A 41 0.15 -8.27 -1.25
C ILE A 41 -0.55 -7.19 -0.44
N GLN A 42 -0.35 -7.25 0.87
CA GLN A 42 -0.91 -6.31 1.82
C GLN A 42 0.06 -5.17 2.07
N ASP A 43 -0.08 -4.10 1.32
CA ASP A 43 0.72 -2.87 1.42
C ASP A 43 0.06 -1.81 2.31
N THR A 44 -0.93 -2.19 3.12
CA THR A 44 -1.56 -1.29 4.09
C THR A 44 -0.85 -1.33 5.44
N CYS A 45 -0.88 -0.20 6.17
CA CYS A 45 -0.26 -0.08 7.49
C CYS A 45 -0.70 -1.16 8.49
N LYS A 46 -1.91 -1.72 8.32
CA LYS A 46 -2.45 -2.81 9.16
C LYS A 46 -1.57 -4.07 9.18
N TYR A 47 -0.82 -4.31 8.11
CA TYR A 47 -0.01 -5.53 7.95
C TYR A 47 1.49 -5.29 8.03
N VAL A 48 1.93 -4.05 8.24
CA VAL A 48 3.34 -3.74 8.46
C VAL A 48 3.82 -4.45 9.73
N GLY A 49 4.87 -5.27 9.59
CA GLY A 49 5.42 -6.07 10.69
C GLY A 49 4.57 -7.29 11.08
N ARG A 50 3.49 -7.61 10.35
CA ARG A 50 2.65 -8.78 10.61
C ARG A 50 2.82 -9.79 9.48
N PRO A 51 3.13 -11.06 9.78
CA PRO A 51 3.21 -12.08 8.75
C PRO A 51 1.80 -12.34 8.18
N VAL A 52 1.67 -12.26 6.85
CA VAL A 52 0.45 -12.64 6.14
C VAL A 52 0.69 -14.01 5.50
N SER A 53 -0.07 -15.01 5.93
CA SER A 53 -0.02 -16.35 5.34
C SER A 53 -0.94 -16.41 4.12
N CYS A 54 -0.37 -16.67 2.95
CA CYS A 54 -1.13 -16.97 1.75
C CYS A 54 -1.12 -18.45 1.47
N LEU A 55 -2.17 -19.11 1.92
CA LEU A 55 -2.34 -20.55 1.84
C LEU A 55 -3.12 -20.99 0.59
N GLU A 56 -3.82 -20.06 -0.07
CA GLU A 56 -4.65 -20.34 -1.23
C GLU A 56 -4.15 -19.63 -2.49
N VAL A 57 -4.38 -20.25 -3.65
CA VAL A 57 -4.13 -19.63 -4.96
C VAL A 57 -5.24 -18.60 -5.19
N ILE A 58 -5.05 -17.39 -4.66
CA ILE A 58 -5.98 -16.29 -4.85
C ILE A 58 -5.80 -15.75 -6.27
N PRO A 59 -6.88 -15.63 -7.08
CA PRO A 59 -6.79 -15.00 -8.38
C PRO A 59 -6.29 -13.56 -8.20
N CYS A 60 -5.21 -13.22 -8.88
CA CYS A 60 -4.70 -11.85 -8.87
C CYS A 60 -5.30 -11.04 -10.02
N SER A 61 -5.36 -9.74 -9.81
CA SER A 61 -5.72 -8.78 -10.84
C SER A 61 -4.60 -7.76 -10.99
N PRO A 62 -4.44 -7.14 -12.16
CA PRO A 62 -3.47 -6.07 -12.29
C PRO A 62 -3.79 -4.94 -11.29
N GLY A 63 -2.83 -4.51 -10.47
CA GLY A 63 -3.04 -3.50 -9.39
C GLY A 63 -1.81 -2.64 -9.07
N CYS A 64 -2.03 -1.43 -8.54
CA CYS A 64 -0.97 -0.60 -7.99
C CYS A 64 -0.66 -1.04 -6.55
N ILE A 65 0.62 -1.17 -6.23
CA ILE A 65 1.12 -1.48 -4.89
C ILE A 65 2.13 -0.44 -4.43
N CYS A 66 2.29 -0.25 -3.13
CA CYS A 66 3.38 0.55 -2.60
C CYS A 66 4.73 -0.12 -2.85
N GLU A 67 5.75 0.70 -3.15
CA GLU A 67 7.14 0.24 -3.24
C GLU A 67 7.63 -0.32 -1.89
N ILE A 68 8.69 -1.13 -1.94
CA ILE A 68 9.31 -1.69 -0.74
C ILE A 68 9.74 -0.56 0.21
N GLY A 69 9.33 -0.65 1.47
CA GLY A 69 9.57 0.40 2.48
C GLY A 69 8.48 1.47 2.55
N PHE A 70 7.41 1.34 1.75
CA PHE A 70 6.25 2.21 1.79
C PHE A 70 4.97 1.40 2.07
N ALA A 71 4.00 2.03 2.70
CA ALA A 71 2.68 1.48 2.96
C ALA A 71 1.63 2.59 2.93
N ARG A 72 0.39 2.21 2.65
CA ARG A 72 -0.77 3.11 2.61
C ARG A 72 -1.65 2.92 3.83
N LYS A 73 -2.36 3.97 4.27
CA LYS A 73 -3.31 3.85 5.39
C LYS A 73 -4.49 2.93 5.06
N ASN A 74 -4.98 3.02 3.83
CA ASN A 74 -6.04 2.22 3.22
C ASN A 74 -5.83 2.22 1.70
N GLU A 75 -6.58 1.42 0.93
CA GLU A 75 -6.39 1.26 -0.52
C GLU A 75 -6.35 2.59 -1.30
N SER A 76 -7.12 3.60 -0.86
CA SER A 76 -7.21 4.91 -1.51
C SER A 76 -6.17 5.93 -1.04
N ALA A 77 -5.45 5.64 0.04
CA ALA A 77 -4.46 6.55 0.61
C ALA A 77 -3.14 6.50 -0.17
N PRO A 78 -2.37 7.60 -0.18
CA PRO A 78 -1.03 7.59 -0.78
C PRO A 78 -0.09 6.67 -0.02
N CYS A 79 0.88 6.10 -0.73
CA CYS A 79 1.99 5.37 -0.14
C CYS A 79 2.90 6.33 0.62
N LYS A 80 3.19 5.98 1.88
CA LYS A 80 4.06 6.71 2.80
C LYS A 80 5.11 5.78 3.38
N PRO A 81 6.28 6.28 3.81
CA PRO A 81 7.27 5.46 4.50
C PRO A 81 6.64 4.63 5.62
N VAL A 82 7.00 3.35 5.73
CA VAL A 82 6.41 2.45 6.76
C VAL A 82 6.59 2.94 8.19
N LEU A 83 7.61 3.78 8.47
CA LEU A 83 7.76 4.43 9.78
C LEU A 83 6.59 5.34 10.14
N GLU A 84 5.88 5.89 9.15
CA GLU A 84 4.67 6.68 9.39
C GLU A 84 3.49 5.81 9.88
N CYS A 85 3.52 4.50 9.61
CA CYS A 85 2.49 3.57 10.11
C CYS A 85 2.49 3.44 11.64
N LEU A 86 3.64 3.65 12.29
CA LEU A 86 3.78 3.59 13.75
C LEU A 86 2.96 4.70 14.47
N PHE A 87 2.55 5.73 13.74
CA PHE A 87 1.67 6.77 14.26
C PHE A 87 0.18 6.42 14.08
N TYR A 88 -0.17 5.54 13.13
CA TYR A 88 -1.58 5.13 12.91
C TYR A 88 -2.06 4.06 13.90
N ASP A 89 -1.21 3.11 14.30
CA ASP A 89 -1.58 2.09 15.30
C ASP A 89 -1.84 2.73 16.69
N LYS A 90 -1.15 3.83 17.02
CA LYS A 90 -1.42 4.59 18.26
C LYS A 90 -2.80 5.23 18.29
N GLU A 91 -3.37 5.56 17.15
CA GLU A 91 -4.74 6.10 17.06
C GLU A 91 -5.77 5.01 17.34
N LEU A 92 -5.54 3.79 16.81
CA LEU A 92 -6.39 2.63 17.09
C LEU A 92 -6.29 2.20 18.56
N ASP A 93 -5.08 2.16 19.12
CA ASP A 93 -4.89 1.89 20.55
C ASP A 93 -5.49 2.98 21.43
N ARG A 94 -5.44 4.27 21.05
CA ARG A 94 -6.13 5.36 21.78
C ARG A 94 -7.64 5.28 21.70
N VAL A 95 -8.22 4.85 20.57
CA VAL A 95 -9.67 4.62 20.47
C VAL A 95 -10.09 3.45 21.37
N LEU A 96 -9.28 2.39 21.44
CA LEU A 96 -9.55 1.21 22.28
C LEU A 96 -9.29 1.47 23.77
N THR A 97 -8.25 2.22 24.14
CA THR A 97 -7.95 2.59 25.53
C THR A 97 -8.78 3.78 26.03
N GLY A 98 -9.23 4.68 25.14
CA GLY A 98 -10.13 5.78 25.47
C GLY A 98 -11.57 5.33 25.77
N ALA A 99 -12.01 4.21 25.19
CA ALA A 99 -13.30 3.58 25.52
C ALA A 99 -13.33 2.96 26.93
N ALA A 100 -12.17 2.70 27.55
CA ALA A 100 -12.10 2.17 28.91
C ALA A 100 -12.17 3.27 30.00
N ALA A 101 -11.88 4.53 29.67
CA ALA A 101 -11.84 5.63 30.63
C ALA A 101 -13.18 6.38 30.78
N HIS A 102 -14.06 6.29 29.79
CA HIS A 102 -15.43 6.78 29.85
C HIS A 102 -16.35 5.60 29.60
N GLY A 103 -17.06 5.10 30.62
CA GLY A 103 -17.94 3.92 30.54
C GLY A 103 -19.09 4.04 29.53
N ILE A 104 -18.75 4.04 28.25
CA ILE A 104 -19.67 4.10 27.12
C ILE A 104 -19.49 2.79 26.36
N GLN A 105 -20.51 1.93 26.43
CA GLN A 105 -20.55 0.68 25.69
C GLN A 105 -20.33 0.94 24.18
N PRO A 106 -19.49 0.14 23.49
CA PRO A 106 -19.38 0.23 22.04
C PRO A 106 -20.71 -0.19 21.41
N THR A 107 -21.34 0.71 20.68
CA THR A 107 -22.52 0.41 19.87
C THR A 107 -22.10 -0.49 18.71
N THR A 108 -22.38 -1.78 18.87
CA THR A 108 -22.37 -2.76 17.79
C THR A 108 -23.50 -2.39 16.80
N GLN A 109 -23.22 -1.57 15.78
CA GLN A 109 -24.06 -1.59 14.58
C GLN A 109 -23.60 -2.72 13.67
N LEU A 110 -23.93 -3.95 14.08
CA LEU A 110 -24.10 -5.06 13.16
C LEU A 110 -25.58 -5.07 12.77
N GLY A 111 -25.91 -4.46 11.63
CA GLY A 111 -27.23 -4.55 11.04
C GLY A 111 -27.50 -5.97 10.55
N LEU A 112 -27.94 -6.85 11.45
CA LEU A 112 -28.64 -8.08 11.10
C LEU A 112 -30.10 -7.70 10.81
N ARG A 113 -30.49 -7.61 9.53
CA ARG A 113 -31.91 -7.70 9.16
C ARG A 113 -32.31 -9.17 9.27
N VAL A 114 -33.06 -9.50 10.31
CA VAL A 114 -33.93 -10.68 10.35
C VAL A 114 -35.30 -10.22 10.83
N ASN A 115 -36.15 -9.88 9.86
CA ASN A 115 -37.60 -10.14 9.83
C ASN A 115 -38.11 -9.76 8.44
#